data_AF-A0A7H8IWN8-F1
#
_entry.id   AF-A0A7H8IWN8-F1
#
_cell.length_a   1.000
_cell.length_b   1.000
_cell.length_c   1.000
_cell.angle_alpha   90.00
_cell.angle_beta   90.00
_cell.angle_gamma   90.00
#
_symmetry.space_group_name_H-M   'P 1'
#
loop_
_entity.id
_entity.type
_entity.pdbx_description
1 polymer ?
#
loop_
_entity_poly.entity_id
_entity_poly.type
_entity_poly.pdbx_seq_one_letter_code
_entity_poly.pdbx_strand_id
1 'polypeptide(L)'
;MSTSCGHSCGTGAATKRSHPSLWRHEDPNSSSLTLDNVIGNPPAKVESYLLAPGDRLLLHTNGVIEARNPDGVFFALAEAMEAVSTCTPSQFLEQLHRALIRHTGGHLADDAAMIVVDRLDEEAGEPVARAAVARHLEA
;
A
#
# COMPACT_ATOMS: atom_id res chain seq x y z
N MET A 1 -23.11 -15.65 20.79
CA MET A 1 -22.15 -14.56 20.53
C MET A 1 -20.90 -15.20 19.97
N SER A 2 -20.73 -15.16 18.65
CA SER A 2 -19.55 -15.70 17.98
C SER A 2 -19.13 -14.63 16.98
N THR A 3 -18.11 -13.85 17.35
CA THR A 3 -17.43 -12.93 16.43
C THR A 3 -16.54 -13.80 15.57
N SER A 4 -17.03 -14.12 14.37
CA SER A 4 -16.22 -14.71 13.31
C SER A 4 -15.28 -13.61 12.80
N CYS A 5 -14.04 -13.64 13.26
CA CYS A 5 -12.97 -12.82 12.69
C CYS A 5 -12.49 -13.51 11.40
N GLY A 6 -13.25 -13.34 10.32
CA GLY A 6 -12.81 -13.68 8.98
C GLY A 6 -12.02 -12.50 8.41
N HIS A 7 -10.74 -12.37 8.77
CA HIS A 7 -9.86 -11.36 8.19
C HIS A 7 -9.57 -11.75 6.73
N SER A 8 -10.24 -11.08 5.79
CA SER A 8 -9.98 -11.16 4.36
C SER A 8 -8.72 -10.36 4.03
N CYS A 9 -7.65 -11.05 3.63
CA CYS A 9 -6.39 -10.44 3.23
C CYS A 9 -6.56 -9.76 1.86
N GLY A 10 -7.02 -8.50 1.84
CA GLY A 10 -7.07 -7.65 0.64
C GLY A 10 -5.77 -6.89 0.43
N THR A 11 -5.42 -6.63 -0.83
CA THR A 11 -4.27 -5.79 -1.24
C THR A 11 -4.78 -4.55 -1.96
N GLY A 12 -4.26 -3.36 -1.62
CA GLY A 12 -4.56 -2.08 -2.26
C GLY A 12 -3.36 -1.46 -2.96
N ALA A 13 -3.63 -0.52 -3.87
CA ALA A 13 -2.62 0.20 -4.65
C ALA A 13 -2.91 1.71 -4.67
N ALA A 14 -1.85 2.52 -4.63
CA ALA A 14 -1.91 3.97 -4.80
C ALA A 14 -0.74 4.47 -5.67
N THR A 15 -1.02 5.38 -6.60
CA THR A 15 0.00 5.91 -7.53
C THR A 15 0.15 7.43 -7.42
N LYS A 16 1.40 7.90 -7.44
CA LYS A 16 1.77 9.31 -7.59
C LYS A 16 2.30 9.50 -9.01
N ARG A 17 1.59 10.32 -9.79
CA ARG A 17 2.05 10.76 -11.11
C ARG A 17 3.13 11.83 -10.96
N SER A 18 3.79 12.13 -12.07
CA SER A 18 4.67 13.28 -12.31
C SER A 18 4.21 14.67 -11.77
N HIS A 19 2.97 14.81 -11.27
CA HIS A 19 2.56 15.95 -10.45
C HIS A 19 2.83 15.72 -8.95
N PRO A 20 3.57 16.62 -8.27
CA PRO A 20 4.21 16.32 -7.00
C PRO A 20 3.30 16.09 -5.77
N SER A 21 1.97 16.20 -5.88
CA SER A 21 1.09 16.30 -4.71
C SER A 21 -0.30 15.66 -4.86
N LEU A 22 -0.43 14.59 -5.66
CA LEU A 22 -1.70 13.88 -5.75
C LEU A 22 -1.49 12.36 -5.88
N TRP A 23 -1.61 11.69 -4.74
CA TRP A 23 -1.81 10.23 -4.71
C TRP A 23 -3.25 9.90 -5.12
N ARG A 24 -3.41 9.05 -6.14
CA ARG A 24 -4.70 8.42 -6.40
C ARG A 24 -4.76 7.10 -5.66
N HIS A 25 -5.72 6.99 -4.75
CA HIS A 25 -6.17 5.73 -4.16
C HIS A 25 -7.15 5.09 -5.14
N GLU A 26 -6.95 3.81 -5.44
CA GLU A 26 -7.84 3.05 -6.31
C GLU A 26 -8.95 2.40 -5.47
N ASP A 27 -10.12 2.18 -6.07
CA ASP A 27 -11.32 1.77 -5.32
C ASP A 27 -11.08 0.43 -4.57
N PRO A 28 -11.28 0.38 -3.24
CA PRO A 28 -11.14 -0.86 -2.45
C PRO A 28 -12.23 -1.90 -2.75
N ASN A 29 -13.19 -1.56 -3.61
CA ASN A 29 -14.22 -2.46 -4.15
C ASN A 29 -13.83 -3.05 -5.52
N SER A 30 -12.66 -2.74 -6.07
CA SER A 30 -12.05 -3.57 -7.11
C SER A 30 -11.73 -4.91 -6.48
N SER A 31 -12.33 -5.98 -7.02
CA SER A 31 -12.49 -7.27 -6.37
C SER A 31 -11.24 -7.73 -5.62
N SER A 32 -11.33 -7.77 -4.29
CA SER A 32 -10.32 -8.36 -3.41
C SER A 32 -9.87 -9.71 -4.00
N LEU A 33 -8.58 -9.87 -4.23
CA LEU A 33 -7.99 -11.11 -4.71
C LEU A 33 -7.95 -12.11 -3.57
N THR A 34 -9.10 -12.71 -3.25
CA THR A 34 -9.18 -13.74 -2.21
C THR A 34 -8.69 -15.09 -2.73
N LEU A 35 -8.08 -15.87 -1.84
CA LEU A 35 -7.46 -17.18 -2.11
C LEU A 35 -8.38 -18.33 -1.66
N ASP A 36 -9.68 -18.10 -1.75
CA ASP A 36 -10.73 -18.97 -1.22
C ASP A 36 -11.88 -19.12 -2.22
N ASN A 37 -11.60 -19.70 -3.40
CA ASN A 37 -12.67 -20.38 -4.13
C ASN A 37 -12.20 -21.44 -5.12
N VAL A 38 -12.10 -22.69 -4.65
CA VAL A 38 -11.84 -23.87 -5.51
C VAL A 38 -13.06 -24.25 -6.38
N ILE A 39 -14.24 -23.63 -6.22
CA ILE A 39 -15.38 -23.88 -7.12
C ILE A 39 -16.18 -22.58 -7.35
N GLY A 40 -15.93 -21.88 -8.46
CA GLY A 40 -16.95 -21.04 -9.12
C GLY A 40 -16.88 -19.51 -9.04
N ASN A 41 -15.70 -18.87 -8.88
CA ASN A 41 -15.58 -17.41 -9.10
C ASN A 41 -15.07 -17.10 -10.52
N PRO A 42 -15.53 -16.04 -11.22
CA PRO A 42 -14.84 -15.53 -12.40
C PRO A 42 -13.35 -15.28 -12.10
N PRO A 43 -12.46 -15.38 -13.11
CA PRO A 43 -11.04 -15.12 -12.92
C PRO A 43 -10.85 -13.75 -12.27
N ALA A 44 -9.92 -13.71 -11.30
CA ALA A 44 -9.38 -12.47 -10.75
C ALA A 44 -9.25 -11.42 -11.86
N LYS A 45 -9.93 -10.28 -11.69
CA LYS A 45 -9.88 -9.21 -12.68
C LYS A 45 -8.44 -8.67 -12.70
N VAL A 46 -7.72 -8.92 -13.78
CA VAL A 46 -6.41 -8.32 -13.99
C VAL A 46 -6.63 -6.86 -14.32
N GLU A 47 -6.15 -5.97 -13.45
CA GLU A 47 -6.11 -4.53 -13.72
C GLU A 47 -4.69 -4.13 -14.13
N SER A 48 -4.60 -3.26 -15.12
CA SER A 48 -3.33 -2.81 -15.69
C SER A 48 -3.26 -1.30 -15.63
N TYR A 49 -2.14 -0.80 -15.14
CA TYR A 49 -1.91 0.61 -14.90
C TYR A 49 -0.66 1.07 -15.64
N LEU A 50 -0.77 2.19 -16.36
CA LEU A 50 0.37 2.82 -17.01
C LEU A 50 1.13 3.67 -15.99
N LEU A 51 2.38 3.30 -15.73
CA LEU A 51 3.33 4.09 -14.94
C LEU A 51 4.27 4.83 -15.90
N ALA A 52 4.23 6.15 -15.87
CA ALA A 52 5.16 6.97 -16.63
C ALA A 52 6.55 6.99 -15.95
N PRO A 53 7.63 7.27 -16.71
CA PRO A 53 8.90 7.64 -16.12
C PRO A 53 8.75 8.73 -15.05
N GLY A 54 9.36 8.51 -13.88
CA GLY A 54 9.24 9.37 -12.70
C GLY A 54 8.04 9.07 -11.79
N ASP A 55 7.12 8.18 -12.19
CA ASP A 55 5.98 7.80 -11.35
C ASP A 55 6.41 6.84 -10.22
N ARG A 56 5.65 6.91 -9.11
CA ARG A 56 5.79 6.03 -7.96
C ARG A 56 4.49 5.28 -7.69
N LEU A 57 4.59 3.97 -7.48
CA LEU A 57 3.49 3.10 -7.05
C LEU A 57 3.75 2.60 -5.63
N LEU A 58 2.77 2.74 -4.73
CA LEU A 58 2.73 2.09 -3.42
C LEU A 58 1.67 0.99 -3.46
N LEU A 59 2.06 -0.24 -3.14
CA LEU A 59 1.16 -1.36 -2.86
C LEU A 59 1.14 -1.59 -1.36
N HIS A 60 -0.01 -1.93 -0.80
CA HIS A 60 -0.14 -2.20 0.63
C HIS A 60 -1.16 -3.29 0.92
N THR A 61 -1.04 -3.94 2.08
CA THR A 61 -2.11 -4.79 2.63
C THR A 61 -3.18 -3.94 3.32
N ASN A 62 -4.34 -4.55 3.61
CA ASN A 62 -5.41 -3.89 4.36
C ASN A 62 -4.98 -3.44 5.76
N GLY A 63 -4.09 -4.18 6.44
CA GLY A 63 -3.56 -3.79 7.76
C GLY A 63 -2.98 -2.37 7.83
N VAL A 64 -2.56 -1.78 6.70
CA VAL A 64 -2.13 -0.37 6.64
C VAL A 64 -3.30 0.61 6.70
N ILE A 65 -4.38 0.38 5.95
CA ILE A 65 -5.55 1.28 5.89
C ILE A 65 -6.54 1.03 7.02
N GLU A 66 -6.51 -0.17 7.61
CA GLU A 66 -7.33 -0.55 8.77
C GLU A 66 -6.65 -0.20 10.11
N ALA A 67 -5.36 0.18 10.09
CA ALA A 67 -4.61 0.59 11.27
C ALA A 67 -5.26 1.77 12.00
N ARG A 68 -5.34 1.68 13.33
CA ARG A 68 -5.95 2.69 14.19
C ARG A 68 -5.02 3.11 15.31
N ASN A 69 -5.16 4.35 15.77
CA ASN A 69 -4.56 4.79 17.02
C ASN A 69 -5.38 4.28 18.23
N PRO A 70 -4.91 4.49 19.48
CA PRO A 70 -5.64 4.08 20.69
C PRO A 70 -7.05 4.69 20.82
N ASP A 71 -7.32 5.83 20.17
CA ASP A 71 -8.63 6.47 20.12
C ASP A 71 -9.55 5.88 19.02
N GLY A 72 -9.07 4.87 18.27
CA GLY A 72 -9.82 4.21 17.20
C GLY A 72 -9.80 4.94 15.85
N VAL A 73 -9.02 6.01 15.71
CA VAL A 73 -8.89 6.82 14.49
C VAL A 73 -7.98 6.12 13.49
N PHE A 74 -8.47 5.97 12.26
CA PHE A 74 -7.71 5.35 11.16
C PHE A 74 -6.45 6.13 10.79
N PHE A 75 -5.43 5.42 10.33
CA PHE A 75 -4.23 6.03 9.75
C PHE A 75 -4.55 6.68 8.40
N ALA A 76 -4.36 8.00 8.31
CA ALA A 76 -4.57 8.76 7.08
C ALA A 76 -3.42 8.55 6.09
N LEU A 77 -3.40 7.40 5.41
CA LEU A 77 -2.31 6.98 4.52
C LEU A 77 -1.96 8.05 3.46
N ALA A 78 -2.96 8.62 2.79
CA ALA A 78 -2.74 9.64 1.77
C ALA A 78 -2.03 10.89 2.32
N GLU A 79 -2.46 11.37 3.49
CA GLU A 79 -1.84 12.53 4.15
C GLU A 79 -0.41 12.22 4.59
N ALA A 80 -0.18 11.02 5.13
CA ALA A 80 1.15 10.58 5.52
C ALA A 80 2.09 10.49 4.32
N MET A 81 1.60 10.03 3.16
CA MET A 81 2.40 9.94 1.93
C MET A 81 2.76 11.33 1.35
N GLU A 82 1.88 12.32 1.48
CA GLU A 82 2.17 13.73 1.11
C GLU A 82 3.16 14.39 2.08
N ALA A 83 3.14 14.00 3.35
CA ALA A 83 4.06 14.53 4.36
C ALA A 83 5.49 13.98 4.23
N VAL A 84 5.69 12.85 3.52
CA VAL A 84 7.02 12.30 3.25
C VAL A 84 7.65 13.06 2.08
N SER A 85 8.83 13.65 2.32
CA SER A 85 9.58 14.35 1.28
C SER A 85 10.01 13.42 0.15
N THR A 86 10.34 13.99 -1.01
CA THR A 86 10.91 13.22 -2.13
C THR A 86 12.24 12.59 -1.73
N CYS A 87 12.20 11.28 -1.47
CA CYS A 87 13.32 10.45 -1.06
C CYS A 87 13.42 9.20 -1.94
N THR A 88 14.50 8.44 -1.76
CA THR A 88 14.61 7.09 -2.35
C THR A 88 13.45 6.16 -1.87
N PRO A 89 13.11 5.11 -2.63
CA PRO A 89 12.13 4.09 -2.23
C PRO A 89 12.23 3.62 -0.78
N SER A 90 13.44 3.25 -0.33
CA SER A 90 13.68 2.73 1.01
C SER A 90 13.44 3.79 2.09
N GLN A 91 13.92 5.02 1.88
CA GLN A 91 13.72 6.13 2.82
C GLN A 91 12.25 6.56 2.89
N PHE A 92 11.52 6.48 1.77
CA PHE A 92 10.09 6.75 1.74
C PHE A 92 9.33 5.73 2.59
N LEU A 93 9.57 4.43 2.36
CA LEU A 93 8.93 3.36 3.16
C LEU A 93 9.34 3.41 4.64
N GLU A 94 10.59 3.73 4.95
CA GLU A 94 11.03 3.86 6.35
C GLU A 94 10.27 4.98 7.06
N GLN A 95 10.12 6.15 6.43
CA GLN A 95 9.37 7.26 7.01
C GLN A 95 7.88 6.94 7.15
N LEU A 96 7.28 6.32 6.14
CA LEU A 96 5.87 5.95 6.15
C LEU A 96 5.59 4.87 7.21
N HIS A 97 6.45 3.85 7.30
CA HIS A 97 6.37 2.81 8.33
C HIS A 97 6.52 3.42 9.73
N ARG A 98 7.46 4.34 9.96
CA ARG A 98 7.56 5.03 11.26
C ARG A 98 6.32 5.86 11.58
N ALA A 99 5.72 6.51 10.59
CA ALA A 99 4.48 7.26 10.77
C ALA A 99 3.32 6.34 11.17
N LEU A 100 3.19 5.19 10.50
CA LEU A 100 2.20 4.15 10.82
C LEU A 100 2.38 3.65 12.26
N ILE A 101 3.57 3.19 12.63
CA ILE A 101 3.85 2.66 13.97
C ILE A 101 3.66 3.72 15.07
N ARG A 102 4.02 4.97 14.80
CA ARG A 102 3.78 6.07 15.73
C ARG A 102 2.29 6.35 15.91
N HIS A 103 1.51 6.31 14.81
CA HIS A 103 0.06 6.52 14.85
C HIS A 103 -0.64 5.44 15.68
N THR A 104 -0.23 4.19 15.51
CA THR A 104 -0.82 3.05 16.23
C THR A 104 -0.33 2.89 17.67
N GLY A 105 0.63 3.71 18.11
CA GLY A 105 1.28 3.51 19.40
C GLY A 105 2.09 2.21 19.48
N GLY A 106 2.46 1.64 18.33
CA GLY A 106 3.20 0.39 18.24
C GLY A 106 2.34 -0.87 18.18
N HIS A 107 1.00 -0.75 18.17
CA HIS A 107 0.10 -1.89 18.15
C HIS A 107 -0.79 -1.88 16.90
N LEU A 108 -0.44 -2.70 15.93
CA LEU A 108 -1.32 -3.00 14.80
C LEU A 108 -2.35 -4.07 15.24
N ALA A 109 -3.44 -4.17 14.48
CA ALA A 109 -4.50 -5.16 14.69
C ALA A 109 -4.56 -6.20 13.56
N ASP A 110 -3.75 -6.00 12.51
CA ASP A 110 -3.52 -6.92 11.40
C ASP A 110 -2.15 -6.62 10.74
N ASP A 111 -1.59 -7.64 10.09
CA ASP A 111 -0.28 -7.56 9.44
C ASP A 111 -0.25 -6.44 8.38
N ALA A 112 0.76 -5.58 8.50
CA ALA A 112 0.94 -4.45 7.60
C ALA A 112 2.16 -4.68 6.70
N ALA A 113 1.95 -4.74 5.39
CA ALA A 113 3.02 -4.74 4.40
C ALA A 113 2.83 -3.60 3.40
N MET A 114 3.96 -3.03 2.97
CA MET A 114 4.03 -1.97 1.98
C MET A 114 5.16 -2.25 0.99
N ILE A 115 4.91 -2.06 -0.30
CA ILE A 115 5.89 -2.16 -1.38
C ILE A 115 5.84 -0.86 -2.15
N VAL A 116 6.99 -0.25 -2.38
CA VAL A 116 7.07 0.93 -3.26
C VAL A 116 7.90 0.58 -4.48
N VAL A 117 7.44 1.04 -5.65
CA VAL A 117 8.12 0.88 -6.94
C VAL A 117 8.22 2.25 -7.61
N ASP A 118 9.44 2.66 -7.92
CA ASP A 118 9.73 3.84 -8.75
C ASP A 118 9.99 3.37 -10.18
N ARG A 119 9.24 3.95 -11.12
CA ARG A 119 9.57 3.84 -12.55
C ARG A 119 10.61 4.91 -12.85
N LEU A 120 11.83 4.50 -13.18
CA LEU A 120 12.89 5.44 -13.55
C LEU A 120 12.76 5.86 -15.02
N ASP A 121 13.45 6.94 -15.35
CA ASP A 121 13.71 7.32 -16.74
C ASP A 121 14.49 6.21 -17.46
N GLU A 122 14.30 6.14 -18.78
CA GLU A 122 14.96 5.12 -19.61
C GLU A 122 16.43 5.48 -19.82
N GLU A 123 17.31 4.92 -18.99
CA GLU A 123 18.74 4.92 -19.26
C GLU A 123 19.01 3.90 -20.38
N ALA A 124 19.12 4.39 -21.62
CA ALA A 124 19.52 3.62 -22.80
C ALA A 124 18.73 2.32 -23.07
N GLY A 125 17.41 2.46 -23.26
CA GLY A 125 16.60 1.48 -24.00
C GLY A 125 16.02 0.32 -23.21
N GLU A 126 16.23 0.25 -21.90
CA GLU A 126 15.56 -0.74 -21.03
C GLU A 126 14.77 -0.04 -19.90
N PRO A 127 13.52 -0.46 -19.63
CA PRO A 127 12.75 0.05 -18.52
C PRO A 127 13.41 -0.28 -17.18
N VAL A 128 13.92 0.72 -16.46
CA VAL A 128 14.52 0.51 -15.13
C VAL A 128 13.49 0.82 -14.04
N ALA A 129 13.35 -0.10 -13.09
CA ALA A 129 12.52 0.08 -11.89
C ALA A 129 13.34 -0.12 -10.62
N ARG A 130 13.04 0.65 -9.57
CA ARG A 130 13.59 0.45 -8.21
C ARG A 130 12.48 0.14 -7.24
N ALA A 131 12.61 -0.95 -6.49
CA ALA A 131 11.62 -1.38 -5.51
C ALA A 131 12.19 -1.46 -4.10
N ALA A 132 11.35 -1.22 -3.10
CA ALA A 132 11.63 -1.49 -1.70
C ALA A 132 10.39 -2.09 -1.02
N VAL A 133 10.61 -2.81 0.09
CA VAL A 133 9.55 -3.49 0.84
C VAL A 133 9.71 -3.20 2.34
N ALA A 134 8.60 -2.93 3.01
CA ALA A 134 8.50 -2.84 4.46
C ALA A 134 7.39 -3.78 4.93
N ARG A 135 7.61 -4.46 6.06
CA ARG A 135 6.63 -5.36 6.68
C ARG A 135 6.66 -5.18 8.19
N HIS A 136 5.50 -5.19 8.81
CA HIS A 136 5.31 -5.27 10.24
C HIS A 136 4.32 -6.39 10.50
N LEU A 137 4.73 -7.32 11.38
CA LEU A 137 3.88 -8.42 11.78
C LEU A 137 3.19 -8.04 13.09
N GLU A 138 1.95 -8.50 13.26
CA GLU A 138 1.24 -8.47 14.53
C GLU A 138 2.11 -9.07 15.65
N ALA A 139 2.11 -8.43 16.80
CA ALA A 139 2.89 -8.83 17.98
C ALA A 139 2.06 -9.68 18.95
#